data_AF-A0A8H4KS72-F1
#
_entry.id   AF-A0A8H4KS72-F1
#
_cell.length_a   1.000
_cell.length_b   1.000
_cell.length_c   1.000
_cell.angle_alpha   90.00
_cell.angle_beta   90.00
_cell.angle_gamma   90.00
#
_symmetry.space_group_name_H-M   'P 1'
#
loop_
_entity.id
_entity.type
_entity.pdbx_description
1 polymer ?
#
loop_
_entity_poly.entity_id
_entity_poly.type
_entity_poly.pdbx_seq_one_letter_code
_entity_poly.pdbx_strand_id
1 'polypeptide(L)'
;MPCGYCEPRGLKCWAKEGHSKCAQCTRRGRKCDGKGISILEADRFAAEKRRLEREEEVAENELLELQQKVNERLSRLMRLRRQKKQLQERGDEMLRRNVETMDDLEVLDNAESFAAVEA
;
A
#
# COMPACT_ATOMS: atom_id res chain seq x y z
N MET A 1 -34.45 5.59 15.21
CA MET A 1 -34.52 6.67 16.21
C MET A 1 -35.87 6.60 16.94
N PRO A 2 -35.92 6.69 18.28
CA PRO A 2 -37.20 6.71 18.99
C PRO A 2 -37.99 7.98 18.65
N CYS A 3 -39.32 7.92 18.79
CA CYS A 3 -40.19 9.08 18.59
C CYS A 3 -40.13 10.01 19.81
N GLY A 4 -40.44 11.30 19.64
CA GLY A 4 -40.42 12.29 20.72
C GLY A 4 -41.36 11.97 21.89
N TYR A 5 -42.28 11.02 21.72
CA TYR A 5 -43.08 10.47 22.81
C TYR A 5 -42.35 9.39 23.63
N CYS A 6 -41.65 8.48 22.95
CA CYS A 6 -41.02 7.31 23.58
C CYS A 6 -39.66 7.65 24.19
N GLU A 7 -38.90 8.55 23.57
CA GLU A 7 -37.58 8.99 24.01
C GLU A 7 -37.56 9.54 25.45
N PRO A 8 -38.37 10.55 25.84
CA PRO A 8 -38.36 11.08 27.20
C PRO A 8 -38.90 10.09 28.25
N ARG A 9 -39.46 8.95 27.81
CA ARG A 9 -40.05 7.92 28.68
C ARG A 9 -39.26 6.62 28.70
N GLY A 10 -38.12 6.56 28.00
CA GLY A 10 -37.30 5.35 27.87
C GLY A 10 -38.06 4.15 27.27
N LEU A 11 -39.12 4.39 26.49
CA LEU A 11 -39.95 3.34 25.92
C LEU A 11 -39.36 2.79 24.63
N LYS A 12 -39.51 1.48 24.40
CA LYS A 12 -39.14 0.85 23.12
C LYS A 12 -40.01 1.38 21.98
N CYS A 13 -39.39 2.15 21.09
CA CYS A 13 -40.03 2.76 19.93
C CYS A 13 -39.75 1.96 18.65
N TRP A 14 -40.45 0.85 18.50
CA TRP A 14 -40.43 0.00 17.31
C TRP A 14 -41.73 0.10 16.51
N ALA A 15 -41.64 0.19 15.19
CA ALA A 15 -42.78 0.07 14.28
C ALA A 15 -42.76 -1.31 13.63
N LYS A 16 -43.94 -1.87 13.36
CA LYS A 16 -44.05 -3.06 12.51
C LYS A 16 -43.77 -2.66 11.06
N GLU A 17 -43.18 -3.55 10.29
CA GLU A 17 -42.92 -3.32 8.87
C GLU A 17 -44.19 -2.89 8.12
N GLY A 18 -44.06 -1.88 7.26
CA GLY A 18 -45.19 -1.27 6.55
C GLY A 18 -46.06 -0.31 7.37
N HIS A 19 -45.80 -0.12 8.66
CA HIS A 19 -46.54 0.82 9.50
C HIS A 19 -45.74 2.09 9.80
N SER A 20 -46.38 3.25 9.58
CA SER A 20 -45.81 4.57 9.86
C SER A 20 -45.75 4.94 11.35
N LYS A 21 -46.23 4.07 12.24
CA LYS A 21 -46.35 4.34 13.68
C LYS A 21 -45.68 3.25 14.50
N CYS A 22 -44.98 3.66 15.57
CA CYS A 22 -44.47 2.71 16.56
C CYS A 22 -45.61 2.07 17.36
N ALA A 23 -45.35 0.93 18.00
CA ALA A 23 -46.35 0.19 18.77
C ALA A 23 -47.04 1.04 19.84
N GLN A 24 -46.30 1.93 20.51
CA GLN A 24 -46.82 2.81 21.55
C GLN A 24 -47.73 3.91 20.97
N CYS A 25 -47.33 4.55 19.87
CA CYS A 25 -48.15 5.56 19.20
C CYS A 25 -49.38 4.95 18.53
N THR A 26 -49.28 3.71 18.03
CA THR A 26 -50.39 2.95 17.45
C THR A 26 -51.46 2.68 18.52
N ARG A 27 -51.09 2.13 19.68
CA ARG A 27 -52.02 1.89 20.80
C ARG A 27 -52.72 3.15 21.30
N ARG A 28 -52.07 4.30 21.18
CA ARG A 28 -52.57 5.60 21.67
C ARG A 28 -53.27 6.44 20.61
N GLY A 29 -53.35 5.97 19.37
CA GLY A 29 -53.97 6.73 18.26
C GLY A 29 -53.25 8.02 17.87
N ARG A 30 -51.95 8.20 18.21
CA ARG A 30 -51.21 9.45 17.93
C ARG A 30 -50.35 9.34 16.67
N LYS A 31 -49.93 10.49 16.15
CA LYS A 31 -48.88 10.57 15.10
C LYS A 31 -47.55 10.11 15.71
N CYS A 32 -46.75 9.41 14.91
CA CYS A 32 -45.42 8.94 15.31
C CYS A 32 -44.40 9.63 14.42
N ASP A 33 -43.46 10.33 15.04
CA ASP A 33 -42.31 10.99 14.42
C ASP A 33 -41.06 10.11 14.47
N GLY A 34 -41.12 8.96 15.14
CA GLY A 34 -40.03 8.00 15.21
C GLY A 34 -39.83 7.30 13.88
N LYS A 35 -38.72 7.60 13.20
CA LYS A 35 -38.18 6.82 12.08
C LYS A 35 -37.49 5.58 12.67
N GLY A 36 -38.29 4.55 12.94
CA GLY A 36 -37.78 3.23 13.33
C GLY A 36 -37.16 2.53 12.13
N ILE A 37 -35.98 1.93 12.30
CA ILE A 37 -35.45 0.95 11.35
C ILE A 37 -36.16 -0.37 11.67
N SER A 38 -36.68 -1.06 10.67
CA SER A 38 -37.28 -2.39 10.88
C SER A 38 -36.19 -3.40 11.30
N ILE A 39 -36.58 -4.48 11.99
CA ILE A 39 -35.63 -5.53 12.40
C ILE A 39 -34.94 -6.14 11.16
N LEU A 40 -35.69 -6.36 10.09
CA LEU A 40 -35.16 -6.89 8.83
C LEU A 40 -34.14 -5.93 8.19
N GLU A 41 -34.39 -4.62 8.20
CA GLU A 41 -33.40 -3.64 7.72
C GLU A 41 -32.15 -3.66 8.59
N ALA A 42 -32.30 -3.72 9.92
CA ALA A 42 -31.15 -3.79 10.84
C ALA A 42 -30.32 -5.07 10.63
N ASP A 43 -30.97 -6.21 10.40
CA ASP A 43 -30.30 -7.49 10.10
C ASP A 43 -29.57 -7.43 8.75
N ARG A 44 -30.17 -6.81 7.72
CA ARG A 44 -29.51 -6.57 6.43
C ARG A 44 -28.28 -5.69 6.59
N PHE A 45 -28.38 -4.59 7.35
CA PHE A 45 -27.23 -3.72 7.65
C PHE A 45 -26.13 -4.47 8.39
N ALA A 46 -26.48 -5.30 9.37
CA ALA A 46 -25.50 -6.10 10.11
C ALA A 46 -24.82 -7.15 9.22
N ALA A 47 -25.58 -7.81 8.35
CA ALA A 47 -25.02 -8.78 7.40
C ALA A 47 -24.07 -8.11 6.40
N GLU A 48 -24.47 -6.94 5.87
CA GLU A 48 -23.65 -6.18 4.94
C GLU A 48 -22.38 -5.65 5.60
N LYS A 49 -22.47 -5.15 6.83
CA LYS A 49 -21.30 -4.75 7.63
C LYS A 49 -20.30 -5.90 7.76
N ARG A 50 -20.76 -7.11 8.11
CA ARG A 50 -19.89 -8.29 8.21
C ARG A 50 -19.31 -8.72 6.87
N ARG A 51 -20.03 -8.50 5.76
CA ARG A 51 -19.49 -8.75 4.41
C ARG A 51 -18.33 -7.80 4.13
N LEU A 52 -18.52 -6.52 4.37
CA LEU A 52 -17.49 -5.49 4.18
C LEU A 52 -16.29 -5.72 5.09
N GLU A 53 -16.49 -6.04 6.37
CA GLU A 53 -15.39 -6.35 7.32
C GLU A 53 -14.52 -7.51 6.81
N ARG A 54 -15.11 -8.55 6.21
CA ARG A 54 -14.35 -9.66 5.63
C ARG A 54 -13.60 -9.26 4.35
N GLU A 55 -14.22 -8.44 3.51
CA GLU A 55 -13.57 -7.93 2.29
C GLU A 55 -12.41 -7.00 2.62
N GLU A 56 -12.54 -6.19 3.67
CA GLU A 56 -11.48 -5.36 4.23
C GLU A 56 -10.32 -6.24 4.72
N GLU A 57 -10.60 -7.26 5.53
CA GLU A 57 -9.57 -8.19 6.03
C GLU A 57 -8.82 -8.91 4.90
N VAL A 58 -9.53 -9.34 3.85
CA VAL A 58 -8.90 -9.96 2.67
C VAL A 58 -7.99 -8.95 1.95
N ALA A 59 -8.48 -7.74 1.70
CA ALA A 59 -7.70 -6.70 1.04
C ALA A 59 -6.46 -6.29 1.86
N GLU A 60 -6.57 -6.22 3.19
CA GLU A 60 -5.45 -5.96 4.08
C GLU A 60 -4.37 -7.06 3.98
N ASN A 61 -4.78 -8.32 3.99
CA ASN A 61 -3.84 -9.44 3.85
C ASN A 61 -3.14 -9.43 2.48
N GLU A 62 -3.86 -9.15 1.40
CA GLU A 62 -3.28 -9.00 0.06
C GLU A 62 -2.25 -7.87 0.00
N LEU A 63 -2.54 -6.73 0.64
CA LEU A 63 -1.61 -5.61 0.73
C LEU A 63 -0.32 -5.99 1.48
N LEU A 64 -0.44 -6.72 2.58
CA LEU A 64 0.72 -7.19 3.35
C LEU A 64 1.61 -8.13 2.52
N GLU A 65 1.02 -9.06 1.78
CA GLU A 65 1.77 -9.95 0.88
C GLU A 65 2.47 -9.18 -0.25
N LEU A 66 1.79 -8.22 -0.86
CA LEU A 66 2.37 -7.38 -1.90
C LEU A 66 3.53 -6.53 -1.36
N GLN A 67 3.40 -6.00 -0.15
CA GLN A 67 4.47 -5.24 0.51
C GLN A 67 5.72 -6.11 0.73
N GLN A 68 5.55 -7.37 1.15
CA GLN A 68 6.66 -8.31 1.28
C GLN A 68 7.36 -8.54 -0.07
N LYS A 69 6.59 -8.80 -1.12
CA LYS A 69 7.12 -8.97 -2.49
C LYS A 69 7.86 -7.72 -2.95
N VAL A 70 7.34 -6.52 -2.72
CA VAL A 70 8.01 -5.25 -3.04
C VAL A 70 9.36 -5.15 -2.33
N ASN A 71 9.41 -5.45 -1.03
CA ASN A 71 10.64 -5.39 -0.25
C ASN A 71 11.71 -6.37 -0.77
N GLU A 72 11.33 -7.58 -1.15
CA GLU A 72 12.23 -8.57 -1.77
C GLU A 72 12.78 -8.08 -3.12
N ARG A 73 11.89 -7.57 -3.98
CA ARG A 73 12.27 -7.05 -5.31
C ARG A 73 13.17 -5.83 -5.19
N LEU A 74 12.89 -4.93 -4.25
CA LEU A 74 13.70 -3.75 -3.96
C LEU A 74 15.10 -4.15 -3.48
N SER A 75 15.18 -5.13 -2.56
CA SER A 75 16.46 -5.67 -2.08
C SER A 75 17.30 -6.25 -3.23
N ARG A 76 16.67 -6.99 -4.16
CA ARG A 76 17.34 -7.49 -5.36
C ARG A 76 17.81 -6.35 -6.26
N LEU A 77 16.98 -5.33 -6.48
CA LEU A 77 17.32 -4.16 -7.29
C LEU A 77 18.53 -3.42 -6.72
N MET A 78 18.58 -3.21 -5.40
CA MET A 78 19.72 -2.57 -4.72
C MET A 78 21.02 -3.36 -4.90
N ARG A 79 20.97 -4.69 -4.78
CA ARG A 79 22.14 -5.55 -5.04
C ARG A 79 22.64 -5.42 -6.47
N LEU A 80 21.74 -5.49 -7.46
CA LEU A 80 22.10 -5.35 -8.87
C LEU A 80 22.71 -3.98 -9.17
N ARG A 81 22.16 -2.90 -8.59
CA ARG A 81 22.73 -1.55 -8.74
C ARG A 81 24.15 -1.47 -8.18
N ARG A 82 24.40 -2.08 -7.02
CA ARG A 82 25.74 -2.13 -6.42
C ARG A 82 26.73 -2.92 -7.29
N GLN A 83 26.31 -4.09 -7.78
CA GLN A 83 27.13 -4.90 -8.67
C GLN A 83 27.46 -4.17 -9.98
N LYS A 84 26.46 -3.50 -10.59
CA LYS A 84 26.67 -2.68 -11.78
C LYS A 84 27.72 -1.59 -11.51
N LYS A 85 27.61 -0.87 -10.40
CA LYS A 85 28.56 0.19 -10.04
C LYS A 85 29.98 -0.36 -9.87
N GLN A 86 30.13 -1.49 -9.17
CA GLN A 86 31.43 -2.13 -8.98
C GLN A 86 32.05 -2.59 -10.30
N LEU A 87 31.24 -3.11 -11.23
CA LEU A 87 31.72 -3.47 -12.57
C LEU A 87 32.18 -2.25 -13.37
N GLN A 88 31.44 -1.14 -13.29
CA GLN A 88 31.84 0.12 -13.93
C GLN A 88 33.16 0.63 -13.33
N GLU A 89 33.26 0.72 -12.01
CA GLU A 89 34.48 1.17 -11.31
C GLU A 89 35.70 0.31 -11.67
N ARG A 90 35.54 -1.02 -11.74
CA ARG A 90 36.61 -1.92 -12.18
C ARG A 90 36.98 -1.75 -13.65
N GLY A 91 35.99 -1.56 -14.52
CA GLY A 91 36.23 -1.30 -15.93
C GLY A 91 37.03 -0.01 -16.15
N ASP A 92 36.64 1.05 -15.46
CA ASP A 92 37.33 2.35 -15.50
C ASP A 92 38.77 2.25 -14.97
N GLU A 93 38.99 1.49 -13.90
CA GLU A 93 40.33 1.23 -13.37
C GLU A 93 41.21 0.44 -14.34
N MET A 94 40.66 -0.61 -14.98
CA MET A 94 41.39 -1.39 -15.98
C MET A 94 41.79 -0.53 -17.19
N LEU A 95 40.89 0.33 -17.66
CA LEU A 95 41.18 1.26 -18.75
C LEU A 95 42.27 2.25 -18.35
N ARG A 96 42.18 2.83 -17.14
CA ARG A 96 43.20 3.77 -16.65
C ARG A 96 44.59 3.13 -16.61
N ARG A 97 44.71 1.94 -16.01
CA ARG A 97 45.99 1.22 -15.94
C ARG A 97 46.54 0.87 -17.33
N ASN A 98 45.66 0.51 -18.26
CA ASN A 98 46.08 0.20 -19.64
C ASN A 98 46.68 1.43 -20.34
N VAL A 99 46.03 2.60 -20.20
CA VAL A 99 46.55 3.86 -20.73
C VAL A 99 47.89 4.23 -20.09
N GLU A 100 47.99 4.16 -18.75
CA GLU A 100 49.25 4.42 -18.04
C GLU A 100 50.38 3.49 -18.53
N THR A 101 50.09 2.20 -18.74
CA THR A 101 51.07 1.23 -19.25
C THR A 101 51.49 1.57 -20.69
N MET A 102 50.57 2.05 -21.53
CA MET A 102 50.90 2.46 -22.90
C MET A 102 51.79 3.69 -22.90
N ASP A 103 51.48 4.70 -22.09
CA ASP A 103 52.30 5.91 -21.96
C ASP A 103 53.72 5.56 -21.49
N ASP A 104 53.86 4.65 -20.51
CA ASP A 104 55.16 4.18 -20.02
C ASP A 104 55.98 3.47 -21.11
N LEU A 105 55.34 2.64 -21.94
CA LEU A 105 55.99 1.96 -23.06
C LEU A 105 56.42 2.94 -24.15
N GLU A 106 55.60 3.93 -24.48
CA GLU A 106 55.95 4.97 -25.45
C GLU A 106 57.16 5.79 -25.00
N VAL A 107 57.27 6.10 -23.70
CA VAL A 107 58.44 6.79 -23.14
C VAL A 107 59.71 5.95 -23.28
N LEU A 108 59.62 4.64 -23.01
CA LEU A 108 60.76 3.73 -23.17
C LEU A 108 61.21 3.59 -24.62
N ASP A 109 60.28 3.37 -25.55
CA ASP A 109 60.58 3.27 -26.99
C ASP A 109 61.24 4.55 -27.53
N ASN A 110 60.76 5.72 -27.09
CA ASN A 110 61.36 7.00 -27.46
C ASN A 110 62.77 7.17 -26.91
N ALA A 111 63.02 6.74 -25.66
CA ALA A 111 64.34 6.78 -25.05
C ALA A 111 65.34 5.84 -25.75
N GLU A 112 64.91 4.62 -26.09
CA GLU A 112 65.72 3.67 -26.87
C GLU A 112 66.02 4.20 -28.27
N SER A 113 65.03 4.77 -28.95
CA SER A 113 65.20 5.38 -30.26
C SER A 113 66.18 6.56 -30.22
N PHE A 114 66.11 7.40 -29.19
CA PHE A 114 67.05 8.51 -29.01
C PHE A 114 68.48 8.02 -28.75
N ALA A 115 68.65 7.03 -27.88
CA ALA A 115 69.95 6.44 -27.58
C ALA A 115 70.58 5.72 -28.80
N ALA A 116 69.76 5.12 -29.67
CA ALA A 116 70.23 4.48 -30.90
C ALA A 116 70.65 5.46 -32.00
N VAL A 117 70.21 6.73 -31.94
CA VAL A 117 70.57 7.77 -32.90
C VAL A 117 71.84 8.53 -32.49
N GLU A 118 72.18 8.55 -31.19
CA GLU A 118 73.39 9.19 -30.66
C GLU A 118 74.64 8.29 -30.62
N ALA A 119 74.50 6.98 -30.93
CA ALA A 119 75.60 5.99 -30.96
C ALA A 119 76.15 5.76 -32.39
#